data_AF-A0A846N078-F1
#
_entry.id   AF-A0A846N078-F1
#
_cell.length_a   1.000
_cell.length_b   1.000
_cell.length_c   1.000
_cell.angle_alpha   90.00
_cell.angle_beta   90.00
_cell.angle_gamma   90.00
#
_symmetry.space_group_name_H-M   'P 1'
#
loop_
_entity.id
_entity.type
_entity.pdbx_description
1 polymer ?
#
loop_
_entity_poly.entity_id
_entity_poly.type
_entity_poly.pdbx_seq_one_letter_code
_entity_poly.pdbx_strand_id
1 'polypeptide(L)'
;MRAFALLFGAFLVCAPAVQAQAGVFDSGLRFSDISPGTYQAGDTRFTLDRYQNAFLMRYVGQPEIFVLYANYGSMGVRVLQFDSGGTAIQVTGWGGMTAYTDDHPEGMPTAKVGDSTAPVLAAVSVAQIQGAADDEAAHLTSSRGLKISIQADQATLNEGAVRALAYDTLENAARGIDRFTANPAARNVFGQRVTAVRIAIADRPYIRIADKVLIVTFNPRTGYFGRASSKAISFALGKMFGIPSN
;
A
#
# COMPACT_ATOMS: atom_id res chain seq x y z
N MET A 1 -50.13 -83.62 24.65
CA MET A 1 -49.96 -82.67 25.78
C MET A 1 -48.60 -81.99 25.65
N ARG A 2 -48.62 -80.68 25.41
CA ARG A 2 -47.72 -79.61 25.92
C ARG A 2 -47.65 -78.49 24.89
N ALA A 3 -48.22 -77.37 25.29
CA ALA A 3 -48.17 -76.08 24.63
C ALA A 3 -46.80 -75.42 24.85
N PHE A 4 -46.37 -74.57 23.92
CA PHE A 4 -45.75 -73.30 24.25
C PHE A 4 -45.85 -72.33 23.06
N ALA A 5 -46.28 -71.11 23.37
CA ALA A 5 -46.39 -69.97 22.47
C ALA A 5 -45.10 -69.14 22.53
N LEU A 6 -44.79 -68.36 21.48
CA LEU A 6 -44.63 -66.90 21.51
C LEU A 6 -43.76 -66.33 20.37
N LEU A 7 -44.29 -65.21 19.83
CA LEU A 7 -43.64 -63.94 19.46
C LEU A 7 -42.77 -63.81 18.18
N PHE A 8 -43.36 -63.02 17.25
CA PHE A 8 -42.88 -61.72 16.74
C PHE A 8 -41.43 -61.55 16.28
N GLY A 9 -41.28 -61.03 15.06
CA GLY A 9 -40.06 -60.33 14.64
C GLY A 9 -39.98 -60.10 13.13
N ALA A 10 -40.72 -59.12 12.61
CA ALA A 10 -40.55 -58.65 11.24
C ALA A 10 -39.23 -57.86 11.14
N PHE A 11 -38.23 -58.41 10.44
CA PHE A 11 -37.01 -57.69 10.11
C PHE A 11 -37.14 -57.06 8.71
N LEU A 12 -37.29 -55.72 8.72
CA LEU A 12 -37.05 -54.87 7.55
C LEU A 12 -35.56 -54.93 7.20
N VAL A 13 -35.26 -55.39 5.99
CA VAL A 13 -33.91 -55.35 5.42
C VAL A 13 -33.66 -53.94 4.89
N CYS A 14 -32.93 -53.13 5.65
CA CYS A 14 -32.37 -51.86 5.16
C CYS A 14 -31.20 -52.17 4.22
N ALA A 15 -31.30 -51.71 2.97
CA ALA A 15 -30.18 -51.69 2.04
C ALA A 15 -29.08 -50.72 2.56
N PRO A 16 -27.78 -51.06 2.45
CA PRO A 16 -26.75 -50.08 2.72
C PRO A 16 -26.73 -49.05 1.60
N ALA A 17 -27.04 -47.80 1.94
CA ALA A 17 -26.69 -46.67 1.10
C ALA A 17 -25.16 -46.63 1.05
N VAL A 18 -24.60 -47.02 -0.10
CA VAL A 18 -23.20 -46.73 -0.44
C VAL A 18 -23.10 -45.20 -0.49
N GLN A 19 -22.66 -44.59 0.61
CA GLN A 19 -22.20 -43.21 0.59
C GLN A 19 -20.99 -43.21 -0.34
N ALA A 20 -21.20 -42.70 -1.55
CA ALA A 20 -20.11 -42.28 -2.40
C ALA A 20 -19.31 -41.27 -1.57
N GLN A 21 -18.17 -41.72 -1.05
CA GLN A 21 -17.15 -40.86 -0.48
C GLN A 21 -16.84 -39.86 -1.60
N ALA A 22 -17.37 -38.65 -1.50
CA ALA A 22 -17.00 -37.56 -2.37
C ALA A 22 -15.49 -37.45 -2.21
N GLY A 23 -14.78 -37.93 -3.23
CA GLY A 23 -13.34 -37.86 -3.28
C GLY A 23 -12.93 -36.43 -2.96
N VAL A 24 -11.91 -36.34 -2.12
CA VAL A 24 -11.13 -35.14 -1.87
C VAL A 24 -10.55 -34.65 -3.20
N PHE A 25 -11.40 -34.04 -4.02
CA PHE A 25 -11.01 -33.02 -4.95
C PHE A 25 -11.16 -31.73 -4.17
N ASP A 26 -10.22 -31.56 -3.23
CA ASP A 26 -9.98 -30.27 -2.62
C ASP A 26 -9.71 -29.29 -3.77
N SER A 27 -10.65 -28.34 -3.90
CA SER A 27 -10.47 -27.01 -4.45
C SER A 27 -9.44 -26.94 -5.58
N GLY A 28 -9.91 -27.07 -6.83
CA GLY A 28 -9.06 -26.94 -8.02
C GLY A 28 -8.02 -25.84 -7.85
N LEU A 29 -6.76 -26.18 -8.13
CA LEU A 29 -5.59 -25.29 -8.11
C LEU A 29 -6.01 -23.84 -8.36
N ARG A 30 -6.21 -23.07 -7.29
CA ARG A 30 -6.41 -21.63 -7.42
C ARG A 30 -5.10 -21.11 -7.94
N PHE A 31 -5.03 -20.80 -9.23
CA PHE A 31 -3.88 -20.17 -9.86
C PHE A 31 -3.45 -18.99 -8.99
N SER A 32 -2.34 -19.22 -8.27
CA SER A 32 -1.65 -18.41 -7.27
C SER A 32 -2.40 -17.13 -6.88
N ASP A 33 -3.11 -17.17 -5.75
CA ASP A 33 -3.33 -15.94 -5.01
C ASP A 33 -1.99 -15.47 -4.45
N ILE A 34 -1.72 -14.17 -4.59
CA ILE A 34 -0.51 -13.52 -4.08
C ILE A 34 -0.54 -13.67 -2.56
N SER A 35 0.38 -14.48 -2.02
CA SER A 35 0.42 -14.80 -0.60
C SER A 35 0.94 -13.60 0.20
N PRO A 36 0.28 -13.20 1.29
CA PRO A 36 0.87 -12.23 2.21
C PRO A 36 2.20 -12.76 2.78
N GLY A 37 3.16 -11.88 2.99
CA GLY A 37 4.45 -12.27 3.56
C GLY A 37 5.55 -11.24 3.43
N THR A 38 6.71 -11.64 3.94
CA THR A 38 7.97 -10.94 3.71
C THR A 38 8.68 -11.55 2.50
N TYR A 39 9.10 -10.70 1.57
CA TYR A 39 9.73 -11.06 0.32
C TYR A 39 11.13 -10.45 0.20
N GLN A 40 12.03 -11.18 -0.45
CA GLN A 40 13.39 -10.74 -0.79
C GLN A 40 13.54 -10.65 -2.30
N ALA A 41 14.12 -9.56 -2.79
CA ALA A 41 14.46 -9.30 -4.19
C ALA A 41 15.85 -8.67 -4.26
N GLY A 42 16.87 -9.44 -4.67
CA GLY A 42 18.27 -9.03 -4.52
C GLY A 42 18.58 -8.69 -3.05
N ASP A 43 19.09 -7.50 -2.78
CA ASP A 43 19.33 -6.99 -1.41
C ASP A 43 18.10 -6.30 -0.79
N THR A 44 17.05 -6.05 -1.59
CA THR A 44 15.84 -5.37 -1.12
C THR A 44 14.88 -6.36 -0.47
N ARG A 45 14.38 -6.00 0.71
CA ARG A 45 13.34 -6.75 1.42
C ARG A 45 12.08 -5.89 1.60
N PHE A 46 10.92 -6.49 1.42
CA PHE A 46 9.64 -5.81 1.62
C PHE A 46 8.58 -6.75 2.20
N THR A 47 7.60 -6.20 2.90
CA THR A 47 6.38 -6.91 3.28
C THR A 47 5.29 -6.64 2.26
N LEU A 48 4.43 -7.62 2.03
CA LEU A 48 3.26 -7.51 1.17
C LEU A 48 2.07 -8.14 1.88
N ASP A 49 1.02 -7.34 2.12
CA ASP A 49 -0.16 -7.76 2.87
C ASP A 49 -1.43 -7.41 2.09
N ARG A 50 -2.46 -8.26 2.17
CA ARG A 50 -3.73 -7.98 1.51
C ARG A 50 -4.49 -6.86 2.24
N TYR A 51 -5.03 -5.91 1.47
CA TYR A 51 -5.85 -4.83 2.01
C TYR A 51 -7.05 -4.57 1.09
N GLN A 52 -8.21 -5.10 1.49
CA GLN A 52 -9.44 -5.06 0.69
C GLN A 52 -9.20 -5.66 -0.72
N ASN A 53 -9.33 -4.85 -1.77
CA ASN A 53 -9.09 -5.18 -3.17
C ASN A 53 -7.68 -4.78 -3.68
N ALA A 54 -6.78 -4.36 -2.78
CA ALA A 54 -5.42 -3.95 -3.06
C ALA A 54 -4.43 -4.68 -2.13
N PHE A 55 -3.15 -4.28 -2.20
CA PHE A 55 -2.10 -4.77 -1.32
C PHE A 55 -1.40 -3.60 -0.63
N LEU A 56 -0.96 -3.79 0.61
CA LEU A 56 -0.05 -2.88 1.29
C LEU A 56 1.36 -3.44 1.14
N MET A 57 2.27 -2.60 0.66
CA MET A 57 3.67 -2.92 0.56
C MET A 57 4.48 -1.97 1.42
N ARG A 58 5.47 -2.48 2.15
CA ARG A 58 6.43 -1.65 2.87
C ARG A 58 7.83 -2.24 2.72
N TYR A 59 8.79 -1.42 2.29
CA TYR A 59 10.20 -1.83 2.30
C TYR A 59 10.68 -1.93 3.75
N VAL A 60 11.45 -2.98 4.05
CA VAL A 60 12.03 -3.15 5.38
C VAL A 60 13.03 -2.01 5.63
N GLY A 61 12.90 -1.36 6.78
CA GLY A 61 13.71 -0.19 7.13
C GLY A 61 13.20 1.13 6.55
N GLN A 62 12.13 1.13 5.76
CA GLN A 62 11.47 2.35 5.30
C GLN A 62 10.11 2.54 5.99
N PRO A 63 9.78 3.76 6.41
CA PRO A 63 8.49 4.05 7.07
C PRO A 63 7.31 4.04 6.11
N GLU A 64 7.52 4.24 4.81
CA GLU A 64 6.44 4.39 3.83
C GLU A 64 5.69 3.08 3.56
N ILE A 65 4.37 3.16 3.65
CA ILE A 65 3.47 2.08 3.23
C ILE A 65 2.81 2.50 1.92
N PHE A 66 3.05 1.73 0.87
CA PHE A 66 2.47 1.87 -0.45
C PHE A 66 1.18 1.07 -0.57
N VAL A 67 0.18 1.64 -1.22
CA VAL A 67 -0.99 0.91 -1.71
C VAL A 67 -0.69 0.47 -3.13
N LEU A 68 -0.75 -0.84 -3.38
CA LEU A 68 -0.57 -1.42 -4.70
C LEU A 68 -1.89 -1.92 -5.27
N TYR A 69 -2.24 -1.41 -6.45
CA TYR A 69 -3.45 -1.78 -7.17
C TYR A 69 -3.15 -2.94 -8.11
N ALA A 70 -3.98 -3.99 -8.04
CA ALA A 70 -3.84 -5.15 -8.90
C ALA A 70 -4.53 -4.93 -10.25
N ASN A 71 -3.76 -5.05 -11.32
CA ASN A 71 -4.24 -5.15 -12.69
C ASN A 71 -4.09 -6.60 -13.18
N TYR A 72 -5.12 -7.15 -13.79
CA TYR A 72 -5.16 -8.54 -14.23
C TYR A 72 -4.92 -8.62 -15.73
N GLY A 73 -3.82 -9.26 -16.10
CA GLY A 73 -3.47 -9.57 -17.48
C GLY A 73 -4.09 -10.87 -17.96
N SER A 74 -3.87 -11.16 -19.25
CA SER A 74 -4.21 -12.47 -19.82
C SER A 74 -3.38 -13.59 -19.18
N MET A 75 -3.90 -14.82 -19.23
CA MET A 75 -3.19 -16.03 -18.75
C MET A 75 -2.78 -16.01 -17.27
N GLY A 76 -3.52 -15.30 -16.42
CA GLY A 76 -3.28 -15.29 -14.98
C GLY A 76 -2.12 -14.40 -14.53
N VAL A 77 -1.51 -13.63 -15.44
CA VAL A 77 -0.54 -12.60 -15.07
C VAL A 77 -1.23 -11.52 -14.24
N ARG A 78 -0.58 -11.06 -13.17
CA ARG A 78 -1.05 -9.93 -12.36
C ARG A 78 0.05 -8.89 -12.26
N VAL A 79 -0.30 -7.62 -12.36
CA VAL A 79 0.63 -6.50 -12.19
C VAL A 79 0.14 -5.65 -11.02
N LEU A 80 0.94 -5.56 -9.97
CA LEU A 80 0.70 -4.67 -8.85
C LEU A 80 1.38 -3.34 -9.13
N GLN A 81 0.60 -2.27 -9.17
CA GLN A 81 1.07 -0.93 -9.52
C GLN A 81 0.96 0.02 -8.33
N PHE A 82 1.94 0.90 -8.19
CA PHE A 82 1.83 2.06 -7.31
C PHE A 82 0.66 2.96 -7.76
N ASP A 83 0.19 3.80 -6.85
CA ASP A 83 -0.77 4.87 -7.16
C ASP A 83 -0.26 5.91 -8.18
N SER A 84 1.06 5.99 -8.39
CA SER A 84 1.67 6.76 -9.49
C SER A 84 1.47 6.11 -10.87
N GLY A 85 1.03 4.85 -10.93
CA GLY A 85 0.92 4.03 -12.15
C GLY A 85 2.18 3.22 -12.48
N GLY A 86 3.28 3.42 -11.75
CA GLY A 86 4.50 2.62 -11.92
C GLY A 86 4.30 1.16 -11.49
N THR A 87 4.90 0.21 -12.20
CA THR A 87 4.88 -1.19 -11.81
C THR A 87 5.73 -1.40 -10.55
N ALA A 88 5.14 -2.02 -9.53
CA ALA A 88 5.85 -2.41 -8.32
C ALA A 88 6.23 -3.90 -8.36
N ILE A 89 5.26 -4.77 -8.70
CA ILE A 89 5.44 -6.22 -8.73
C ILE A 89 4.70 -6.79 -9.93
N GLN A 90 5.34 -7.67 -10.68
CA GLN A 90 4.70 -8.53 -11.67
C GLN A 90 4.64 -9.96 -11.15
N VAL A 91 3.48 -10.60 -11.29
CA VAL A 91 3.22 -11.98 -10.89
C VAL A 91 2.87 -12.78 -12.14
N THR A 92 3.63 -13.83 -12.40
CA THR A 92 3.36 -14.80 -13.47
C THR A 92 2.16 -15.67 -13.12
N GLY A 93 1.50 -16.28 -14.11
CA GLY A 93 0.34 -17.15 -13.87
C GLY A 93 0.61 -18.35 -12.94
N TRP A 94 1.87 -18.76 -12.81
CA TRP A 94 2.31 -19.86 -11.94
C TRP A 94 2.76 -19.39 -10.55
N GLY A 95 2.69 -18.09 -10.26
CA GLY A 95 3.00 -17.51 -8.94
C GLY A 95 4.42 -16.97 -8.75
N GLY A 96 5.29 -17.08 -9.76
CA GLY A 96 6.60 -16.40 -9.72
C GLY A 96 6.42 -14.88 -9.73
N MET A 97 7.17 -14.17 -8.88
CA MET A 97 7.04 -12.73 -8.67
C MET A 97 8.35 -12.00 -9.01
N THR A 98 8.24 -10.86 -9.70
CA THR A 98 9.34 -9.94 -10.03
C THR A 98 9.04 -8.57 -9.44
N ALA A 99 9.94 -8.01 -8.63
CA ALA A 99 9.79 -6.67 -8.06
C ALA A 99 10.61 -5.65 -8.86
N TYR A 100 10.03 -4.47 -9.06
CA TYR A 100 10.63 -3.34 -9.76
C TYR A 100 10.87 -2.22 -8.75
N THR A 101 12.10 -1.72 -8.70
CA THR A 101 12.51 -0.63 -7.81
C THR A 101 13.20 0.48 -8.59
N ASP A 102 13.43 1.63 -7.94
CA ASP A 102 14.13 2.75 -8.59
C ASP A 102 15.58 2.37 -8.94
N ASP A 103 16.22 1.52 -8.13
CA ASP A 103 17.59 1.03 -8.35
C ASP A 103 17.66 -0.15 -9.33
N HIS A 104 16.56 -0.90 -9.49
CA HIS A 104 16.46 -2.07 -10.38
C HIS A 104 15.22 -1.97 -11.28
N PRO A 105 15.20 -1.02 -12.24
CA PRO A 105 14.09 -0.85 -13.17
C PRO A 105 13.90 -2.04 -14.12
N GLU A 106 14.94 -2.86 -14.33
CA GLU A 106 14.88 -4.12 -15.08
C GLU A 106 14.07 -5.22 -14.36
N GLY A 107 13.87 -5.06 -13.06
CA GLY A 107 13.14 -5.99 -12.22
C GLY A 107 14.02 -7.13 -11.67
N MET A 108 13.74 -7.53 -10.43
CA MET A 108 14.44 -8.61 -9.73
C MET A 108 13.48 -9.74 -9.38
N PRO A 109 13.87 -11.01 -9.56
CA PRO A 109 13.08 -12.13 -9.08
C PRO A 109 12.96 -12.06 -7.56
N THR A 110 11.79 -12.45 -7.05
CA THR A 110 11.49 -12.39 -5.62
C THR A 110 11.18 -13.76 -5.05
N ALA A 111 11.52 -13.96 -3.77
CA ALA A 111 11.19 -15.15 -3.01
C ALA A 111 10.55 -14.76 -1.67
N LYS A 112 9.53 -15.51 -1.25
CA LYS A 112 8.96 -15.38 0.11
C LYS A 112 9.98 -15.93 1.12
N VAL A 113 10.39 -15.11 2.07
CA VAL A 113 11.39 -15.44 3.11
C VAL A 113 10.80 -15.47 4.51
N GLY A 114 9.54 -15.09 4.67
CA GLY A 114 8.85 -15.13 5.95
C GLY A 114 7.41 -14.69 5.85
N ASP A 115 6.74 -14.66 7.00
CA ASP A 115 5.42 -14.08 7.14
C ASP A 115 5.52 -12.57 7.40
N SER A 116 4.40 -11.87 7.25
CA SER A 116 4.27 -10.45 7.56
C SER A 116 3.00 -10.20 8.35
N THR A 117 2.98 -9.05 9.03
CA THR A 117 1.78 -8.51 9.65
C THR A 117 1.43 -7.23 8.94
N ALA A 118 0.16 -7.10 8.55
CA ALA A 118 -0.34 -5.91 7.90
C ALA A 118 0.02 -4.66 8.73
N PRO A 119 0.55 -3.60 8.08
CA PRO A 119 0.98 -2.43 8.80
C PRO A 119 -0.23 -1.69 9.40
N VAL A 120 -0.03 -1.11 10.57
CA VAL A 120 -1.02 -0.30 11.29
C VAL A 120 -0.42 1.08 11.52
N LEU A 121 -1.22 2.12 11.28
CA LEU A 121 -0.82 3.49 11.59
C LEU A 121 -0.88 3.68 13.11
N ALA A 122 0.25 4.08 13.69
CA ALA A 122 0.33 4.35 15.13
C ALA A 122 -0.49 5.58 15.50
N ALA A 123 -0.97 5.62 16.74
CA ALA A 123 -1.61 6.83 17.26
C ALA A 123 -0.57 7.95 17.37
N VAL A 124 -0.90 9.12 16.83
CA VAL A 124 0.00 10.29 16.79
C VAL A 124 -0.63 11.44 17.59
N SER A 125 0.18 12.13 18.37
CA SER A 125 -0.17 13.36 19.09
C SER A 125 0.02 14.61 18.20
N VAL A 126 -0.57 15.74 18.59
CA VAL A 126 -0.39 17.00 17.86
C VAL A 126 1.08 17.43 17.83
N ALA A 127 1.77 17.29 18.97
CA ALA A 127 3.19 17.65 19.08
C ALA A 127 4.08 16.79 18.16
N GLN A 128 3.75 15.51 17.96
CA GLN A 128 4.50 14.65 17.04
C GLN A 128 4.30 15.06 15.57
N ILE A 129 3.10 15.49 15.17
CA ILE A 129 2.87 16.01 13.81
C ILE A 129 3.66 17.30 13.60
N GLN A 130 3.63 18.22 14.57
CA GLN A 130 4.37 19.48 14.49
C GLN A 130 5.88 19.25 14.44
N GLY A 131 6.40 18.38 15.32
CA GLY A 131 7.80 18.00 15.33
C GLY A 131 8.25 17.39 14.00
N ALA A 132 7.50 16.43 13.45
CA ALA A 132 7.83 15.85 12.14
C ALA A 132 7.74 16.88 10.99
N ALA A 133 6.80 17.83 11.07
CA ALA A 133 6.72 18.90 10.07
C ALA A 133 7.97 19.79 10.09
N ASP A 134 8.45 20.14 11.27
CA ASP A 134 9.66 20.94 11.46
C ASP A 134 10.92 20.15 11.07
N ASP A 135 11.00 18.88 11.46
CA ASP A 135 12.11 17.98 11.13
C ASP A 135 12.23 17.75 9.62
N GLU A 136 11.12 17.48 8.93
CA GLU A 136 11.10 17.29 7.47
C GLU A 136 11.39 18.59 6.71
N ALA A 137 10.93 19.74 7.19
CA ALA A 137 11.28 21.04 6.64
C ALA A 137 12.79 21.33 6.78
N ALA A 138 13.36 21.03 7.95
CA ALA A 138 14.80 21.15 8.20
C ALA A 138 15.60 20.15 7.34
N HIS A 139 15.10 18.93 7.17
CA HIS A 139 15.70 17.95 6.28
C HIS A 139 15.77 18.48 4.84
N LEU A 140 14.66 18.91 4.25
CA LEU A 140 14.62 19.47 2.89
C LEU A 140 15.47 20.74 2.75
N THR A 141 15.57 21.55 3.80
CA THR A 141 16.48 22.70 3.82
C THR A 141 17.94 22.25 3.73
N SER A 142 18.34 21.25 4.51
CA SER A 142 19.72 20.77 4.55
C SER A 142 20.12 19.91 3.34
N SER A 143 19.23 19.02 2.87
CA SER A 143 19.50 18.06 1.79
C SER A 143 19.27 18.64 0.39
N ARG A 144 18.37 19.64 0.26
CA ARG A 144 17.98 20.24 -1.02
C ARG A 144 18.13 21.77 -1.07
N GLY A 145 18.44 22.45 0.04
CA GLY A 145 18.49 23.92 0.07
C GLY A 145 17.11 24.59 -0.06
N LEU A 146 16.03 23.84 0.19
CA LEU A 146 14.65 24.31 0.04
C LEU A 146 14.14 24.90 1.35
N LYS A 147 13.97 26.22 1.39
CA LYS A 147 13.38 26.92 2.55
C LYS A 147 11.86 26.91 2.46
N ILE A 148 11.24 25.84 2.93
CA ILE A 148 9.78 25.68 2.96
C ILE A 148 9.30 25.42 4.39
N SER A 149 8.10 25.87 4.73
CA SER A 149 7.40 25.41 5.94
C SER A 149 6.46 24.26 5.60
N ILE A 150 6.25 23.33 6.53
CA ILE A 150 5.28 22.24 6.40
C ILE A 150 4.30 22.37 7.56
N GLN A 151 2.99 22.30 7.27
CA GLN A 151 1.95 22.43 8.29
C GLN A 151 0.75 21.54 7.96
N ALA A 152 0.04 21.09 8.99
CA ALA A 152 -1.22 20.39 8.86
C ALA A 152 -2.38 21.33 9.26
N ASP A 153 -3.47 21.32 8.49
CA ASP A 153 -4.65 22.14 8.77
C ASP A 153 -5.27 21.74 10.13
N GLN A 154 -5.84 22.70 10.85
CA GLN A 154 -6.41 22.47 12.19
C GLN A 154 -7.46 21.34 12.22
N ALA A 155 -8.27 21.22 11.16
CA ALA A 155 -9.26 20.16 11.04
C ALA A 155 -8.65 18.75 11.10
N THR A 156 -7.39 18.59 10.67
CA THR A 156 -6.66 17.32 10.69
C THR A 156 -6.18 16.93 12.09
N LEU A 157 -6.10 17.89 13.02
CA LEU A 157 -5.50 17.72 14.34
C LEU A 157 -6.52 17.33 15.43
N ASN A 158 -7.81 17.38 15.11
CA ASN A 158 -8.89 17.23 16.08
C ASN A 158 -9.10 15.76 16.53
N GLU A 159 -8.88 14.78 15.65
CA GLU A 159 -9.19 13.36 15.91
C GLU A 159 -7.95 12.47 15.78
N GLY A 160 -7.77 11.53 16.71
CA GLY A 160 -6.57 10.69 16.78
C GLY A 160 -6.30 9.81 15.54
N ALA A 161 -7.34 9.17 14.99
CA ALA A 161 -7.22 8.37 13.77
C ALA A 161 -6.93 9.22 12.53
N VAL A 162 -7.54 10.41 12.44
CA VAL A 162 -7.27 11.38 11.37
C VAL A 162 -5.85 11.90 11.46
N ARG A 163 -5.34 12.17 12.67
CA ARG A 163 -3.96 12.58 12.91
C ARG A 163 -2.94 11.57 12.42
N ALA A 164 -3.18 10.26 12.60
CA ALA A 164 -2.28 9.23 12.11
C ALA A 164 -2.17 9.24 10.57
N LEU A 165 -3.28 9.47 9.88
CA LEU A 165 -3.31 9.62 8.41
C LEU A 165 -2.68 10.94 7.96
N ALA A 166 -2.88 12.03 8.71
CA ALA A 166 -2.25 13.32 8.44
C ALA A 166 -0.73 13.23 8.57
N TYR A 167 -0.24 12.56 9.61
CA TYR A 167 1.18 12.29 9.84
C TYR A 167 1.79 11.51 8.66
N ASP A 168 1.18 10.39 8.28
CA ASP A 168 1.66 9.59 7.15
C ASP A 168 1.61 10.38 5.82
N THR A 169 0.59 11.20 5.60
CA THR A 169 0.49 12.07 4.41
C THR A 169 1.57 13.14 4.39
N LEU A 170 1.88 13.75 5.53
CA LEU A 170 2.95 14.74 5.69
C LEU A 170 4.30 14.14 5.32
N GLU A 171 4.59 12.98 5.90
CA GLU A 171 5.78 12.18 5.68
C GLU A 171 5.94 11.76 4.20
N ASN A 172 4.86 11.28 3.57
CA ASN A 172 4.89 10.95 2.15
C ASN A 172 5.08 12.20 1.27
N ALA A 173 4.51 13.34 1.66
CA ALA A 173 4.71 14.61 0.97
C ALA A 173 6.15 15.07 1.02
N ALA A 174 6.78 15.03 2.19
CA ALA A 174 8.19 15.37 2.35
C ALA A 174 9.09 14.47 1.48
N ARG A 175 8.91 13.13 1.55
CA ARG A 175 9.64 12.17 0.70
C ARG A 175 9.38 12.35 -0.79
N GLY A 176 8.15 12.69 -1.17
CA GLY A 176 7.77 12.94 -2.56
C GLY A 176 8.42 14.20 -3.12
N ILE A 177 8.48 15.27 -2.32
CA ILE A 177 9.23 16.49 -2.64
C ILE A 177 10.72 16.19 -2.74
N ASP A 178 11.27 15.42 -1.78
CA ASP A 178 12.68 15.05 -1.79
C ASP A 178 13.05 14.28 -3.07
N ARG A 179 12.25 13.26 -3.45
CA ARG A 179 12.42 12.50 -4.70
C ARG A 179 12.36 13.42 -5.93
N PHE A 180 11.34 14.28 -6.03
CA PHE A 180 11.19 15.18 -7.17
C PHE A 180 12.37 16.14 -7.30
N THR A 181 12.84 16.68 -6.17
CA THR A 181 13.89 17.69 -6.11
C THR A 181 15.31 17.12 -6.05
N ALA A 182 15.47 15.80 -6.13
CA ALA A 182 16.73 15.16 -6.45
C ALA A 182 17.25 15.61 -7.84
N ASN A 183 16.34 15.94 -8.77
CA ASN A 183 16.69 16.58 -10.04
C ASN A 183 16.99 18.09 -9.81
N PRO A 184 18.19 18.59 -10.16
CA PRO A 184 18.56 20.00 -9.93
C PRO A 184 17.63 21.02 -10.61
N ALA A 185 17.11 20.72 -11.80
CA ALA A 185 16.17 21.61 -12.50
C ALA A 185 14.82 21.67 -11.77
N ALA A 186 14.31 20.51 -11.33
CA ALA A 186 13.10 20.41 -10.52
C ALA A 186 13.24 21.19 -9.20
N ARG A 187 14.36 21.02 -8.51
CA ARG A 187 14.69 21.72 -7.26
C ARG A 187 14.64 23.24 -7.40
N ASN A 188 15.27 23.78 -8.44
CA ASN A 188 15.30 25.22 -8.69
C ASN A 188 13.90 25.79 -8.94
N VAL A 189 13.13 25.15 -9.81
CA VAL A 189 11.77 25.61 -10.15
C VAL A 189 10.83 25.45 -8.96
N PHE A 190 10.94 24.34 -8.21
CA PHE A 190 10.14 24.10 -7.02
C PHE A 190 10.38 25.19 -5.97
N GLY A 191 11.65 25.49 -5.63
CA GLY A 191 12.00 26.50 -4.63
C GLY A 191 11.59 27.93 -5.00
N GLN A 192 11.40 28.23 -6.29
CA GLN A 192 10.87 29.53 -6.74
C GLN A 192 9.35 29.65 -6.61
N ARG A 193 8.63 28.51 -6.73
CA ARG A 193 7.17 28.48 -6.80
C ARG A 193 6.49 28.01 -5.52
N VAL A 194 7.22 27.36 -4.62
CA VAL A 194 6.66 26.79 -3.38
C VAL A 194 7.48 27.27 -2.19
N THR A 195 6.80 27.89 -1.23
CA THR A 195 7.37 28.36 0.04
C THR A 195 6.75 27.68 1.25
N ALA A 196 5.63 26.97 1.06
CA ALA A 196 4.98 26.22 2.13
C ALA A 196 4.28 24.98 1.58
N VAL A 197 4.11 23.98 2.43
CA VAL A 197 3.35 22.76 2.20
C VAL A 197 2.25 22.67 3.24
N ARG A 198 1.03 22.38 2.79
CA ARG A 198 -0.15 22.31 3.65
C ARG A 198 -0.86 20.98 3.46
N ILE A 199 -0.98 20.23 4.55
CA ILE A 199 -1.69 18.95 4.60
C ILE A 199 -3.13 19.20 5.03
N ALA A 200 -4.09 18.79 4.19
CA ALA A 200 -5.50 19.10 4.40
C ALA A 200 -6.42 17.90 4.12
N ILE A 201 -7.65 17.95 4.61
CA ILE A 201 -8.68 16.94 4.32
C ILE A 201 -9.42 17.31 3.05
N ALA A 202 -9.72 16.31 2.21
CA ALA A 202 -10.65 16.45 1.09
C ALA A 202 -11.39 15.13 0.84
N ASP A 203 -12.53 15.21 0.13
CA ASP A 203 -13.30 14.03 -0.28
C ASP A 203 -12.58 13.18 -1.33
N ARG A 204 -11.70 13.81 -2.11
CA ARG A 204 -10.82 13.14 -3.09
C ARG A 204 -9.40 13.66 -2.88
N PRO A 205 -8.40 12.78 -2.77
CA PRO A 205 -7.01 13.21 -2.66
C PRO A 205 -6.59 13.94 -3.93
N TYR A 206 -5.93 15.08 -3.76
CA TYR A 206 -5.38 15.88 -4.85
C TYR A 206 -4.14 16.63 -4.37
N ILE A 207 -3.36 17.09 -5.35
CA ILE A 207 -2.16 17.89 -5.12
C ILE A 207 -2.27 19.11 -6.02
N ARG A 208 -2.10 20.30 -5.46
CA ARG A 208 -2.11 21.55 -6.24
C ARG A 208 -1.22 22.60 -5.60
N ILE A 209 -0.84 23.60 -6.38
CA ILE A 209 -0.14 24.79 -5.87
C ILE A 209 -1.11 25.98 -5.95
N ALA A 210 -1.24 26.72 -4.87
CA ALA A 210 -1.93 28.02 -4.84
C ALA A 210 -1.19 28.97 -3.92
N ASP A 211 -0.95 30.20 -4.37
CA ASP A 211 -0.28 31.25 -3.60
C ASP A 211 1.06 30.80 -2.99
N LYS A 212 1.84 30.05 -3.77
CA LYS A 212 3.10 29.40 -3.36
C LYS A 212 2.99 28.36 -2.25
N VAL A 213 1.78 27.87 -1.98
CA VAL A 213 1.52 26.78 -1.06
C VAL A 213 1.20 25.51 -1.86
N LEU A 214 2.00 24.47 -1.66
CA LEU A 214 1.68 23.13 -2.12
C LEU A 214 0.64 22.52 -1.17
N ILE A 215 -0.58 22.35 -1.65
CA ILE A 215 -1.67 21.74 -0.90
C ILE A 215 -1.71 20.27 -1.27
N VAL A 216 -1.47 19.40 -0.29
CA VAL A 216 -1.56 17.95 -0.40
C VAL A 216 -2.74 17.50 0.44
N THR A 217 -3.74 16.90 -0.20
CA THR A 217 -4.95 16.46 0.51
C THR A 217 -5.03 14.96 0.68
N PHE A 218 -5.67 14.53 1.77
CA PHE A 218 -6.02 13.14 2.01
C PHE A 218 -7.48 12.97 2.41
N ASN A 219 -8.04 11.77 2.20
CA ASN A 219 -9.38 11.41 2.61
C ASN A 219 -9.33 10.42 3.79
N PRO A 220 -9.72 10.84 5.02
CA PRO A 220 -9.69 9.96 6.18
C PRO A 220 -10.68 8.79 6.09
N ARG A 221 -11.74 8.89 5.29
CA ARG A 221 -12.80 7.88 5.16
C ARG A 221 -12.36 6.65 4.38
N THR A 222 -11.29 6.76 3.59
CA THR A 222 -10.80 5.67 2.73
C THR A 222 -9.50 5.05 3.25
N GLY A 223 -9.03 5.43 4.44
CA GLY A 223 -7.83 4.88 5.07
C GLY A 223 -6.60 5.02 4.16
N TYR A 224 -5.88 3.91 3.93
CA TYR A 224 -4.67 3.90 3.10
C TYR A 224 -4.91 4.36 1.65
N PHE A 225 -6.09 4.12 1.08
CA PHE A 225 -6.44 4.59 -0.28
C PHE A 225 -6.58 6.11 -0.36
N GLY A 226 -6.82 6.77 0.77
CA GLY A 226 -7.10 8.20 0.83
C GLY A 226 -5.88 9.09 0.75
N ARG A 227 -4.68 8.53 0.68
CA ARG A 227 -3.41 9.26 0.75
C ARG A 227 -2.51 8.91 -0.43
N ALA A 228 -1.88 9.92 -1.00
CA ALA A 228 -0.90 9.73 -2.07
C ALA A 228 0.43 9.22 -1.47
N SER A 229 1.08 8.29 -2.18
CA SER A 229 2.45 7.89 -1.91
C SER A 229 3.43 8.98 -2.32
N SER A 230 4.67 8.90 -1.82
CA SER A 230 5.78 9.75 -2.25
C SER A 230 6.04 9.63 -3.75
N LYS A 231 5.79 8.47 -4.36
CA LYS A 231 5.90 8.26 -5.82
C LYS A 231 4.81 9.03 -6.57
N ALA A 232 3.57 8.97 -6.12
CA ALA A 232 2.48 9.73 -6.74
C ALA A 232 2.67 11.23 -6.58
N ILE A 233 3.18 11.68 -5.42
CA ILE A 233 3.49 13.09 -5.17
C ILE A 233 4.60 13.58 -6.10
N SER A 234 5.72 12.85 -6.19
CA SER A 234 6.82 13.19 -7.11
C SER A 234 6.35 13.26 -8.57
N PHE A 235 5.57 12.26 -9.00
CA PHE A 235 5.01 12.21 -10.35
C PHE A 235 4.04 13.37 -10.65
N ALA A 236 3.17 13.71 -9.71
CA ALA A 236 2.23 14.83 -9.85
C ALA A 236 2.99 16.17 -9.96
N LEU A 237 4.02 16.38 -9.14
CA LEU A 237 4.90 17.55 -9.22
C LEU A 237 5.58 17.61 -10.59
N GLY A 238 6.11 16.48 -11.07
CA GLY A 238 6.71 16.41 -12.40
C GLY A 238 5.77 16.86 -13.52
N LYS A 239 4.51 16.42 -13.49
CA LYS A 239 3.47 16.91 -14.42
C LYS A 239 3.19 18.40 -14.28
N MET A 240 3.06 18.91 -13.05
CA MET A 240 2.75 20.32 -12.79
C MET A 240 3.86 21.27 -13.26
N PHE A 241 5.13 20.84 -13.17
CA PHE A 241 6.28 21.64 -13.56
C PHE A 241 6.81 21.32 -14.97
N GLY A 242 6.28 20.29 -15.64
CA GLY A 242 6.77 19.85 -16.95
C GLY A 242 8.18 19.25 -16.90
N ILE A 243 8.55 18.64 -15.77
CA ILE A 243 9.87 18.04 -15.53
C ILE A 243 9.65 16.57 -15.16
N PRO A 244 10.27 15.60 -15.86
CA PRO A 244 10.15 14.20 -15.47
C PRO A 244 10.54 13.97 -14.02
N SER A 245 9.70 13.25 -13.27
CA SER A 245 10.08 12.69 -11.97
C SER A 245 11.04 11.53 -12.20
N ASN A 246 12.16 11.52 -11.45
CA ASN A 246 13.02 10.34 -11.36
C ASN A 246 12.30 9.19 -10.66
#